data_AF-A0A925EFT4-F1
#
_entry.id   AF-A0A925EFT4-F1
#
_cell.length_a   1.000
_cell.length_b   1.000
_cell.length_c   1.000
_cell.angle_alpha   90.00
_cell.angle_beta   90.00
_cell.angle_gamma   90.00
#
_symmetry.space_group_name_H-M   'P 1'
#
loop_
_entity.id
_entity.type
_entity.pdbx_description
1 polymer ?
#
loop_
_entity_poly.entity_id
_entity_poly.type
_entity_poly.pdbx_seq_one_letter_code
_entity_poly.pdbx_strand_id
1 'polypeptide(L)'
;MPTKKLSSTGKSREILIAEYEYIASSAIQSNEDRARVSSFYMVAVGSLIAALFSTQIFDINSTYATLSFLFSGLLFVLTLLGTLTVIQLARLRAAWYESMKALNQIKEYAISKDKDLAKAFRWRDHSMPPLYKVNSVSYQQTIEVAILSGLTFGGAVYFFQIGIQYLCVPCNWAYTISGAILAFFFQLYIYKRSLLVHFKEQ
;
A
#
# COMPACT_ATOMS: atom_id res chain seq x y z
N MET A 1 -10.82 -36.56 -34.48
CA MET A 1 -11.77 -35.64 -33.81
C MET A 1 -12.02 -34.46 -34.73
N PRO A 2 -13.27 -34.16 -35.13
CA PRO A 2 -13.54 -33.03 -35.99
C PRO A 2 -13.49 -31.74 -35.15
N THR A 3 -12.56 -30.86 -35.45
CA THR A 3 -12.51 -29.50 -34.90
C THR A 3 -13.67 -28.71 -35.50
N LYS A 4 -14.76 -28.61 -34.73
CA LYS A 4 -15.95 -27.83 -35.09
C LYS A 4 -15.52 -26.37 -35.26
N LYS A 5 -15.40 -25.91 -36.51
CA LYS A 5 -15.09 -24.49 -36.83
C LYS A 5 -16.19 -23.62 -36.23
N LEU A 6 -15.88 -22.94 -35.13
CA LEU A 6 -16.77 -21.94 -34.56
C LEU A 6 -17.02 -20.82 -35.59
N SER A 7 -18.30 -20.43 -35.72
CA SER A 7 -18.70 -19.23 -36.46
C SER A 7 -17.97 -18.00 -35.91
N SER A 8 -17.76 -16.98 -36.74
CA SER A 8 -17.03 -15.74 -36.35
C SER A 8 -17.62 -15.09 -35.09
N THR A 9 -18.93 -15.16 -34.91
CA THR A 9 -19.65 -14.69 -33.72
C THR A 9 -19.32 -15.51 -32.47
N GLY A 10 -19.16 -16.83 -32.60
CA GLY A 10 -18.76 -17.71 -31.49
C GLY A 10 -17.35 -17.40 -31.02
N LYS A 11 -16.39 -17.23 -31.95
CA LYS A 11 -15.00 -16.87 -31.62
C LYS A 11 -14.90 -15.52 -30.92
N SER A 12 -15.68 -14.54 -31.37
CA SER A 12 -15.70 -13.21 -30.76
C SER A 12 -16.20 -13.25 -29.31
N ARG A 13 -17.20 -14.09 -29.02
CA ARG A 13 -17.69 -14.29 -27.65
C ARG A 13 -16.64 -14.97 -26.76
N GLU A 14 -15.95 -15.99 -27.26
CA GLU A 14 -14.89 -16.67 -26.52
C GLU A 14 -13.74 -15.73 -26.16
N ILE A 15 -13.33 -14.86 -27.10
CA ILE A 15 -12.29 -13.85 -26.84
C ILE A 15 -12.74 -12.89 -25.74
N LEU A 16 -14.00 -12.41 -25.77
CA LEU A 16 -14.51 -11.50 -24.74
C LEU A 16 -14.61 -12.16 -23.36
N ILE A 17 -14.95 -13.45 -23.30
CA ILE A 17 -14.96 -14.22 -22.04
C ILE A 17 -13.53 -14.38 -21.51
N ALA A 18 -12.60 -14.79 -22.38
CA ALA A 18 -11.19 -14.96 -22.00
C ALA A 18 -10.58 -13.65 -21.52
N GLU A 19 -10.86 -12.53 -22.19
CA GLU A 19 -10.40 -11.21 -21.79
C GLU A 19 -11.01 -10.78 -20.43
N TYR A 20 -12.31 -11.05 -20.22
CA TYR A 20 -12.95 -10.78 -18.94
C TYR A 20 -12.30 -11.57 -17.80
N GLU A 21 -12.02 -12.86 -18.00
CA GLU A 21 -11.36 -13.72 -17.01
C GLU A 21 -9.92 -13.27 -16.74
N TYR A 22 -9.18 -12.88 -17.78
CA TYR A 22 -7.82 -12.35 -17.67
C TYR A 22 -7.78 -11.05 -16.84
N ILE A 23 -8.67 -10.09 -17.13
CA ILE A 23 -8.71 -8.83 -16.37
C ILE A 23 -9.19 -9.08 -14.93
N ALA A 24 -10.17 -9.96 -14.72
CA ALA A 24 -10.68 -10.28 -13.39
C ALA A 24 -9.61 -10.93 -12.51
N SER A 25 -8.83 -11.87 -13.05
CA SER A 25 -7.71 -12.49 -12.33
C SER A 25 -6.61 -11.47 -11.99
N SER A 26 -6.27 -10.57 -12.92
CA SER A 26 -5.32 -9.48 -12.68
C SER A 26 -5.77 -8.55 -11.54
N ALA A 27 -7.07 -8.25 -11.45
CA ALA A 27 -7.62 -7.45 -10.37
C ALA A 27 -7.56 -8.16 -9.01
N ILE A 28 -7.80 -9.47 -8.99
CA ILE A 28 -7.68 -10.28 -7.76
C ILE A 28 -6.22 -10.31 -7.30
N GLN A 29 -5.30 -10.60 -8.20
CA GLN A 29 -3.86 -10.64 -7.92
C GLN A 29 -3.36 -9.32 -7.33
N SER A 30 -3.77 -8.18 -7.90
CA SER A 30 -3.40 -6.85 -7.38
C SER A 30 -3.86 -6.61 -5.93
N ASN A 31 -5.01 -7.17 -5.52
CA ASN A 31 -5.48 -7.09 -4.14
C ASN A 31 -4.73 -8.05 -3.20
N GLU A 32 -4.43 -9.26 -3.65
CA GLU A 32 -3.65 -10.24 -2.88
C GLU A 32 -2.23 -9.72 -2.63
N ASP A 33 -1.57 -9.19 -3.66
CA ASP A 33 -0.24 -8.59 -3.56
C ASP A 33 -0.24 -7.40 -2.59
N ARG A 34 -1.31 -6.59 -2.57
CA ARG A 34 -1.43 -5.48 -1.63
C ARG A 34 -1.47 -5.95 -0.18
N ALA A 35 -2.22 -7.01 0.11
CA ALA A 35 -2.26 -7.62 1.44
C ALA A 35 -0.89 -8.20 1.83
N ARG A 36 -0.24 -8.91 0.91
CA ARG A 36 1.07 -9.52 1.12
C ARG A 36 2.15 -8.47 1.45
N VAL A 37 2.23 -7.40 0.66
CA VAL A 37 3.20 -6.31 0.85
C VAL A 37 3.02 -5.62 2.21
N SER A 38 1.78 -5.37 2.62
CA SER A 38 1.48 -4.79 3.94
C SER A 38 1.88 -5.73 5.08
N SER A 39 1.55 -7.02 4.98
CA SER A 39 1.91 -8.03 5.99
C SER A 39 3.43 -8.19 6.13
N PHE A 40 4.18 -8.19 5.03
CA PHE A 40 5.65 -8.27 5.09
C PHE A 40 6.27 -7.09 5.83
N TYR A 41 5.75 -5.88 5.60
CA TYR A 41 6.20 -4.70 6.33
C TYR A 41 5.90 -4.81 7.83
N MET A 42 4.68 -5.23 8.20
CA MET A 42 4.31 -5.42 9.62
C MET A 42 5.19 -6.46 10.31
N VAL A 43 5.47 -7.58 9.65
CA VAL A 43 6.35 -8.63 10.18
C VAL A 43 7.78 -8.12 10.34
N ALA A 44 8.31 -7.39 9.36
CA ALA A 44 9.65 -6.81 9.44
C ALA A 44 9.77 -5.83 10.63
N VAL A 45 8.81 -4.92 10.78
CA VAL A 45 8.78 -3.95 11.88
C VAL A 45 8.63 -4.67 13.23
N GLY A 46 7.69 -5.61 13.33
CA GLY A 46 7.44 -6.37 14.57
C GLY A 46 8.64 -7.21 15.00
N SER A 47 9.31 -7.87 14.03
CA SER A 47 10.52 -8.64 14.29
C SER A 47 11.66 -7.75 14.77
N LEU A 48 11.78 -6.55 14.21
CA LEU A 48 12.79 -5.60 14.65
C LEU A 48 12.54 -5.11 16.07
N ILE A 49 11.29 -4.73 16.39
CA ILE A 49 10.91 -4.32 17.75
C ILE A 49 11.25 -5.44 18.74
N ALA A 50 10.92 -6.69 18.42
CA ALA A 50 11.27 -7.84 19.25
C ALA A 50 12.79 -7.98 19.45
N ALA A 51 13.58 -7.79 18.39
CA ALA A 51 15.04 -7.81 18.47
C ALA A 51 15.59 -6.68 19.37
N LEU A 52 15.02 -5.47 19.31
CA LEU A 52 15.40 -4.36 20.17
C LEU A 52 15.15 -4.65 21.66
N PHE A 53 14.00 -5.23 22.00
CA PHE A 53 13.72 -5.63 23.38
C PHE A 53 14.64 -6.78 23.84
N SER A 54 15.02 -7.67 22.92
CA SER A 54 15.95 -8.76 23.24
C SER A 54 17.35 -8.24 23.58
N THR A 55 17.87 -7.24 22.87
CA THR A 55 19.23 -6.71 23.11
C THR A 55 19.37 -5.92 24.41
N GLN A 56 18.29 -5.29 24.90
CA GLN A 56 18.29 -4.59 26.20
C GLN A 56 18.55 -5.52 27.39
N ILE A 57 18.38 -6.84 27.22
CA ILE A 57 18.62 -7.84 28.28
C ILE A 57 20.13 -8.13 28.44
N PHE A 58 20.97 -7.82 27.44
CA PHE A 58 22.31 -8.41 27.35
C PHE A 58 23.50 -7.46 27.56
N ASP A 59 23.34 -6.14 27.63
CA ASP A 59 24.52 -5.27 27.64
C ASP A 59 24.35 -3.94 28.41
N ILE A 60 24.98 -3.84 29.58
CA ILE A 60 24.99 -2.64 30.45
C ILE A 60 26.31 -1.84 30.27
N ASN A 61 27.31 -2.39 29.57
CA ASN A 61 28.69 -1.86 29.51
C ASN A 61 29.13 -1.30 28.15
N SER A 62 28.29 -1.33 27.12
CA SER A 62 28.64 -0.83 25.78
C SER A 62 28.47 0.70 25.64
N THR A 63 29.23 1.28 24.71
CA THR A 63 29.22 2.72 24.39
C THR A 63 27.83 3.16 23.87
N TYR A 64 26.98 3.64 24.79
CA TYR A 64 25.59 4.04 24.54
C TYR A 64 25.40 4.96 23.32
N ALA A 65 26.39 5.82 23.01
CA ALA A 65 26.34 6.73 21.86
C ALA A 65 26.36 5.99 20.51
N THR A 66 27.29 5.04 20.31
CA THR A 66 27.42 4.28 19.06
C THR A 66 26.17 3.43 18.80
N LEU A 67 25.66 2.77 19.84
CA LEU A 67 24.45 1.96 19.75
C LEU A 67 23.23 2.80 19.38
N SER A 68 23.13 4.02 19.92
CA SER A 68 22.04 4.95 19.61
C SER A 68 22.07 5.39 18.13
N PHE A 69 23.25 5.64 17.56
CA PHE A 69 23.36 5.91 16.12
C PHE A 69 22.94 4.72 15.25
N LEU A 70 23.29 3.50 15.64
CA LEU A 70 22.87 2.29 14.92
C LEU A 70 21.34 2.12 14.94
N PHE A 71 20.70 2.30 16.10
CA PHE A 71 19.24 2.25 16.20
C PHE A 71 18.56 3.37 15.43
N SER A 72 19.12 4.58 15.47
CA SER A 72 18.62 5.70 14.67
C SER A 72 18.66 5.40 13.18
N GLY A 73 19.81 4.93 12.66
CA GLY A 73 19.96 4.57 11.25
C GLY A 73 19.01 3.45 10.82
N LEU A 74 18.89 2.40 11.64
CA LEU A 74 18.01 1.27 11.40
C LEU A 74 16.52 1.66 11.34
N LEU A 75 16.06 2.46 12.29
CA LEU A 75 14.68 2.94 12.34
C LEU A 75 14.37 3.94 11.20
N PHE A 76 15.38 4.73 10.80
CA PHE A 76 15.27 5.59 9.63
C PHE A 76 15.11 4.77 8.34
N VAL A 77 15.90 3.71 8.16
CA VAL A 77 15.75 2.77 7.04
C VAL A 77 14.35 2.15 7.02
N LEU A 78 13.81 1.74 8.18
CA LEU A 78 12.43 1.25 8.25
C LEU A 78 11.37 2.28 7.83
N THR A 79 11.61 3.57 8.13
CA THR A 79 10.72 4.65 7.67
C THR A 79 10.76 4.77 6.15
N LEU A 80 11.95 4.68 5.55
CA LEU A 80 12.10 4.70 4.09
C LEU A 80 11.41 3.50 3.44
N LEU A 81 11.61 2.30 4.01
CA LEU A 81 10.93 1.09 3.54
C LEU A 81 9.41 1.22 3.65
N GLY A 82 8.90 1.75 4.76
CA GLY A 82 7.46 2.01 4.93
C GLY A 82 6.92 3.02 3.92
N THR A 83 7.71 4.04 3.57
CA THR A 83 7.37 4.99 2.51
C THR A 83 7.27 4.30 1.15
N LEU A 84 8.22 3.42 0.82
CA LEU A 84 8.18 2.61 -0.41
C LEU A 84 6.97 1.67 -0.43
N THR A 85 6.66 1.03 0.71
CA THR A 85 5.47 0.21 0.88
C THR A 85 4.21 1.03 0.60
N VAL A 86 4.08 2.23 1.15
CA VAL A 86 2.93 3.13 0.88
C VAL A 86 2.79 3.44 -0.62
N ILE A 87 3.90 3.70 -1.32
CA ILE A 87 3.89 3.93 -2.78
C ILE A 87 3.44 2.67 -3.52
N GLN A 88 3.93 1.48 -3.14
CA GLN A 88 3.50 0.21 -3.72
C GLN A 88 2.01 -0.05 -3.51
N LEU A 89 1.48 0.20 -2.30
CA LEU A 89 0.04 0.08 -2.01
C LEU A 89 -0.80 1.02 -2.88
N ALA A 90 -0.33 2.25 -3.11
CA ALA A 90 -1.00 3.20 -4.01
C ALA A 90 -1.02 2.70 -5.46
N ARG A 91 0.11 2.18 -5.96
CA ARG A 91 0.22 1.62 -7.32
C ARG A 91 -0.69 0.41 -7.52
N LEU A 92 -0.71 -0.51 -6.57
CA LEU A 92 -1.59 -1.69 -6.61
C LEU A 92 -3.07 -1.31 -6.56
N ARG A 93 -3.41 -0.22 -5.85
CA ARG A 93 -4.78 0.33 -5.86
C ARG A 93 -5.16 0.94 -7.20
N ALA A 94 -4.22 1.62 -7.87
CA ALA A 94 -4.42 2.14 -9.23
C ALA A 94 -4.59 1.01 -10.24
N ALA A 95 -3.70 0.00 -10.23
CA ALA A 95 -3.79 -1.17 -11.09
C ALA A 95 -5.13 -1.90 -10.96
N TRP A 96 -5.60 -2.12 -9.72
CA TRP A 96 -6.92 -2.70 -9.47
C TRP A 96 -8.05 -1.86 -10.10
N TYR A 97 -7.98 -0.54 -9.98
CA TYR A 97 -9.00 0.36 -10.50
C TYR A 97 -9.04 0.36 -12.03
N GLU A 98 -7.87 0.32 -12.67
CA GLU A 98 -7.73 0.18 -14.12
C GLU A 98 -8.36 -1.12 -14.62
N SER A 99 -8.07 -2.25 -13.96
CA SER A 99 -8.71 -3.53 -14.27
C SER A 99 -10.24 -3.46 -14.13
N MET A 100 -10.76 -2.81 -13.09
CA MET A 100 -12.21 -2.65 -12.92
C MET A 100 -12.83 -1.78 -14.01
N LYS A 101 -12.15 -0.73 -14.49
CA LYS A 101 -12.59 0.10 -15.62
C LYS A 101 -12.64 -0.72 -16.91
N ALA A 102 -11.60 -1.51 -17.19
CA ALA A 102 -11.58 -2.40 -18.36
C ALA A 102 -12.69 -3.48 -18.32
N LEU A 103 -12.94 -4.09 -17.15
CA LEU A 103 -14.09 -4.99 -16.98
C LEU A 103 -15.42 -4.30 -17.25
N ASN A 104 -15.57 -3.06 -16.80
CA ASN A 104 -16.79 -2.30 -17.04
C ASN A 104 -16.97 -1.97 -18.53
N GLN A 105 -15.90 -1.73 -19.31
CA GLN A 105 -16.01 -1.58 -20.76
C GLN A 105 -16.61 -2.82 -21.43
N ILE A 106 -16.18 -4.03 -21.03
CA ILE A 106 -16.74 -5.29 -21.54
C ILE A 106 -18.22 -5.44 -21.13
N LYS A 107 -18.56 -5.08 -19.88
CA LYS A 107 -19.95 -5.11 -19.40
C LYS A 107 -20.84 -4.13 -20.16
N GLU A 108 -20.39 -2.91 -20.43
CA GLU A 108 -21.14 -1.93 -21.20
C GLU A 108 -21.36 -2.40 -22.65
N TYR A 109 -20.35 -3.03 -23.25
CA TYR A 109 -20.51 -3.70 -24.53
C TYR A 109 -21.58 -4.82 -24.47
N ALA A 110 -21.57 -5.66 -23.43
CA ALA A 110 -22.58 -6.69 -23.24
C ALA A 110 -24.00 -6.12 -23.03
N ILE A 111 -24.14 -5.06 -22.24
CA ILE A 111 -25.42 -4.35 -22.00
C ILE A 111 -25.97 -3.76 -23.31
N SER A 112 -25.09 -3.29 -24.20
CA SER A 112 -25.51 -2.78 -25.52
C SER A 112 -26.18 -3.84 -26.40
N LYS A 113 -25.86 -5.12 -26.17
CA LYS A 113 -26.45 -6.27 -26.88
C LYS A 113 -27.69 -6.80 -26.17
N ASP A 114 -27.70 -6.80 -24.84
CA ASP A 114 -28.83 -7.21 -24.01
C ASP A 114 -29.04 -6.22 -22.85
N LYS A 115 -30.10 -5.41 -22.97
CA LYS A 115 -30.39 -4.33 -22.01
C LYS A 115 -30.82 -4.84 -20.64
N ASP A 116 -31.32 -6.07 -20.53
CA ASP A 116 -31.77 -6.62 -19.24
C ASP A 116 -30.58 -6.92 -18.32
N LEU A 117 -29.38 -7.14 -18.88
CA LEU A 117 -28.14 -7.30 -18.12
C LEU A 117 -27.77 -6.07 -17.29
N ALA A 118 -28.26 -4.88 -17.67
CA ALA A 118 -28.01 -3.66 -16.91
C ALA A 118 -28.48 -3.75 -15.45
N LYS A 119 -29.53 -4.55 -15.18
CA LYS A 119 -30.07 -4.77 -13.82
C LYS A 119 -29.21 -5.73 -13.00
N ALA A 120 -28.44 -6.59 -13.65
CA ALA A 120 -27.61 -7.59 -12.97
C ALA A 120 -26.26 -7.00 -12.49
N PHE A 121 -25.72 -6.00 -13.18
CA PHE A 121 -24.42 -5.43 -12.85
C PHE A 121 -24.51 -4.28 -11.84
N ARG A 122 -23.98 -4.51 -10.63
CA ARG A 122 -23.90 -3.48 -9.57
C ARG A 122 -22.94 -2.34 -9.93
N TRP A 123 -21.77 -2.67 -10.48
CA TRP A 123 -20.75 -1.69 -10.85
C TRP A 123 -20.69 -1.54 -12.36
N ARG A 124 -20.89 -0.29 -12.78
CA ARG A 124 -20.82 0.25 -14.13
C ARG A 124 -19.81 1.38 -14.16
N ASP A 125 -19.50 1.90 -15.34
CA ASP A 125 -18.49 2.95 -15.50
C ASP A 125 -18.79 4.19 -14.64
N HIS A 126 -20.07 4.57 -14.52
CA HIS A 126 -20.53 5.71 -13.71
C HIS A 126 -20.84 5.38 -12.24
N SER A 127 -20.98 4.09 -11.87
CA SER A 127 -21.35 3.66 -10.51
C SER A 127 -20.22 3.00 -9.74
N MET A 128 -19.01 2.99 -10.32
CA MET A 128 -17.81 2.44 -9.70
C MET A 128 -17.35 3.31 -8.52
N PRO A 129 -16.88 2.72 -7.39
CA PRO A 129 -16.32 3.49 -6.30
C PRO A 129 -15.13 4.34 -6.76
N PRO A 130 -14.94 5.55 -6.21
CA PRO A 130 -13.82 6.41 -6.60
C PRO A 130 -12.47 5.74 -6.30
N LEU A 131 -11.46 6.10 -7.09
CA LEU A 131 -10.09 5.60 -6.96
C LEU A 131 -9.56 5.81 -5.53
N TYR A 132 -9.75 7.02 -5.00
CA TYR A 132 -9.46 7.37 -3.61
C TYR A 132 -10.70 7.20 -2.73
N LYS A 133 -10.68 6.19 -1.85
CA LYS A 133 -11.77 5.90 -0.91
C LYS A 133 -11.21 5.67 0.50
N VAL A 134 -11.47 6.60 1.41
CA VAL A 134 -10.98 6.59 2.80
C VAL A 134 -11.60 5.48 3.66
N ASN A 135 -12.85 5.08 3.41
CA ASN A 135 -13.48 3.96 4.12
C ASN A 135 -13.31 2.65 3.36
N SER A 136 -12.09 2.33 2.95
CA SER A 136 -11.76 1.07 2.28
C SER A 136 -10.67 0.32 3.04
N VAL A 137 -10.71 -1.01 2.98
CA VAL A 137 -9.66 -1.88 3.53
C VAL A 137 -8.29 -1.49 2.97
N SER A 138 -8.25 -1.08 1.69
CA SER A 138 -7.03 -0.60 1.02
C SER A 138 -6.41 0.61 1.73
N TYR A 139 -7.25 1.57 2.13
CA TYR A 139 -6.79 2.77 2.84
C TYR A 139 -6.40 2.47 4.28
N GLN A 140 -7.12 1.56 4.96
CA GLN A 140 -6.77 1.11 6.31
C GLN A 140 -5.37 0.45 6.35
N GLN A 141 -5.05 -0.41 5.39
CA GLN A 141 -3.70 -1.00 5.25
C GLN A 141 -2.62 0.08 5.07
N THR A 142 -2.92 1.16 4.34
CA THR A 142 -2.01 2.30 4.21
C THR A 142 -1.85 3.06 5.52
N ILE A 143 -2.94 3.28 6.28
CA ILE A 143 -2.87 3.92 7.60
C ILE A 143 -1.99 3.10 8.54
N GLU A 144 -2.14 1.79 8.59
CA GLU A 144 -1.33 0.91 9.45
C GLU A 144 0.16 1.07 9.16
N VAL A 145 0.55 0.98 7.89
CA VAL A 145 1.95 1.19 7.46
C VAL A 145 2.42 2.61 7.79
N ALA A 146 1.56 3.61 7.63
CA ALA A 146 1.89 5.01 7.90
C ALA A 146 2.11 5.29 9.39
N ILE A 147 1.28 4.71 10.26
CA ILE A 147 1.44 4.82 11.72
C ILE A 147 2.78 4.19 12.13
N LEU A 148 3.04 2.95 11.69
CA LEU A 148 4.29 2.26 12.01
C LEU A 148 5.52 3.00 11.47
N SER A 149 5.44 3.57 10.28
CA SER A 149 6.51 4.40 9.73
C SER A 149 6.72 5.70 10.50
N GLY A 150 5.64 6.36 10.92
CA GLY A 150 5.73 7.54 11.77
C GLY A 150 6.40 7.24 13.11
N LEU A 151 6.02 6.12 13.74
CA LEU A 151 6.63 5.65 14.99
C LEU A 151 8.11 5.33 14.83
N THR A 152 8.49 4.62 13.77
CA THR A 152 9.90 4.33 13.49
C THR A 152 10.70 5.60 13.21
N PHE A 153 10.14 6.58 12.49
CA PHE A 153 10.80 7.86 12.28
C PHE A 153 10.99 8.64 13.58
N GLY A 154 9.95 8.72 14.42
CA GLY A 154 10.05 9.32 15.75
C GLY A 154 11.14 8.65 16.58
N GLY A 155 11.16 7.31 16.61
CA GLY A 155 12.22 6.55 17.26
C GLY A 155 13.61 6.87 16.69
N ALA A 156 13.74 7.02 15.38
CA ALA A 156 15.00 7.39 14.74
C ALA A 156 15.52 8.76 15.21
N VAL A 157 14.62 9.74 15.37
CA VAL A 157 14.93 11.07 15.91
C VAL A 157 15.33 10.99 17.38
N TYR A 158 14.59 10.22 18.19
CA TYR A 158 14.87 10.03 19.61
C TYR A 158 16.28 9.46 19.84
N PHE A 159 16.61 8.36 19.16
CA PHE A 159 17.93 7.73 19.28
C PHE A 159 19.04 8.60 18.69
N PHE A 160 18.77 9.36 17.63
CA PHE A 160 19.74 10.34 17.11
C PHE A 160 20.10 11.40 18.16
N GLN A 161 19.09 11.92 18.86
CA GLN A 161 19.25 12.94 19.91
C GLN A 161 20.02 12.43 21.12
N ILE A 162 19.82 11.17 21.51
CA ILE A 162 20.65 10.50 22.53
C ILE A 162 22.10 10.37 22.04
N GLY A 163 22.30 9.98 20.78
CA GLY A 163 23.64 9.84 20.19
C GLY A 163 24.46 11.13 20.21
N ILE A 164 23.82 12.29 19.99
CA ILE A 164 24.46 13.62 20.07
C ILE A 164 24.45 14.23 21.49
N GLN A 165 24.01 13.49 22.50
CA GLN A 165 23.94 13.94 23.90
C GLN A 165 23.13 15.23 24.10
N TYR A 166 21.98 15.34 23.43
CA TYR A 166 21.12 16.53 23.53
C TYR A 166 20.47 16.63 24.92
N LEU A 167 20.80 17.69 25.66
CA LEU A 167 20.51 17.82 27.11
C LEU A 167 19.07 18.27 27.44
N CYS A 168 18.29 18.75 26.47
CA CYS A 168 16.91 19.20 26.74
C CYS A 168 15.90 18.04 26.59
N VAL A 169 15.57 17.39 27.71
CA VAL A 169 14.58 16.30 27.79
C VAL A 169 13.20 16.67 27.20
N PRO A 170 12.55 17.80 27.59
CA PRO A 170 11.24 18.15 27.02
C PRO A 170 11.32 18.46 25.52
N CYS A 171 12.43 19.06 25.07
CA CYS A 171 12.65 19.34 23.65
C CYS A 171 12.80 18.04 22.84
N ASN A 172 13.48 17.02 23.40
CA ASN A 172 13.67 15.71 22.75
C ASN A 172 12.31 15.04 22.45
N TRP A 173 11.43 14.99 23.45
CA TRP A 173 10.07 14.46 23.26
C TRP A 173 9.26 15.29 22.26
N ALA A 174 9.38 16.62 22.29
CA ALA A 174 8.72 17.48 21.32
C ALA A 174 9.15 17.19 19.88
N TYR A 175 10.45 17.05 19.61
CA TYR A 175 10.98 16.68 18.29
C TYR A 175 10.60 15.26 17.87
N THR A 176 10.63 14.31 18.80
CA THR A 176 10.26 12.92 18.55
C THR A 176 8.79 12.80 18.14
N ILE A 177 7.88 13.40 18.91
CA ILE A 177 6.44 13.36 18.65
C ILE A 177 6.10 14.14 17.39
N SER A 178 6.64 15.36 17.24
CA SER A 178 6.40 16.16 16.03
C SER A 178 6.94 15.46 14.78
N GLY A 179 8.13 14.86 14.85
CA GLY A 179 8.70 14.06 13.77
C GLY A 179 7.80 12.90 13.38
N ALA A 180 7.30 12.12 14.35
CA ALA A 180 6.40 11.01 14.09
C ALA A 180 5.09 11.45 13.41
N ILE A 181 4.47 12.52 13.91
CA ILE A 181 3.24 13.08 13.35
C ILE A 181 3.46 13.60 11.93
N LEU A 182 4.55 14.35 11.71
CA LEU A 182 4.90 14.88 10.39
C LEU A 182 5.16 13.76 9.40
N ALA A 183 5.92 12.73 9.77
CA ALA A 183 6.17 11.57 8.93
C ALA A 183 4.88 10.83 8.56
N PHE A 184 3.96 10.63 9.52
CA PHE A 184 2.66 10.03 9.26
C PHE A 184 1.85 10.82 8.22
N PHE A 185 1.67 12.14 8.41
CA PHE A 185 0.93 12.96 7.46
C PHE A 185 1.63 13.06 6.10
N PHE A 186 2.96 13.12 6.10
CA PHE A 186 3.76 13.12 4.87
C PHE A 186 3.55 11.84 4.07
N GLN A 187 3.47 10.68 4.71
CA GLN A 187 3.17 9.43 4.02
C GLN A 187 1.75 9.36 3.47
N LEU A 188 0.75 9.86 4.20
CA LEU A 188 -0.62 9.98 3.66
C LEU A 188 -0.68 10.93 2.46
N TYR A 189 0.11 12.00 2.49
CA TYR A 189 0.26 12.91 1.36
C TYR A 189 0.91 12.22 0.16
N ILE A 190 1.99 11.47 0.38
CA ILE A 190 2.64 10.65 -0.67
C ILE A 190 1.63 9.67 -1.26
N TYR A 191 0.90 8.93 -0.43
CA TYR A 191 -0.12 7.99 -0.89
C TYR A 191 -1.12 8.65 -1.85
N LYS A 192 -1.71 9.77 -1.41
CA LYS A 192 -2.67 10.53 -2.22
C LYS A 192 -2.05 11.02 -3.52
N ARG A 193 -0.82 11.56 -3.47
CA ARG A 193 -0.11 12.06 -4.64
C ARG A 193 0.22 10.94 -5.62
N SER A 194 0.81 9.84 -5.16
CA SER A 194 1.16 8.68 -5.99
C SER A 194 -0.06 8.07 -6.66
N LEU A 195 -1.19 8.00 -5.95
CA LEU A 195 -2.44 7.49 -6.48
C LEU A 195 -3.05 8.39 -7.57
N LEU A 196 -2.93 9.71 -7.44
CA LEU A 196 -3.45 10.67 -8.42
C LEU A 196 -2.55 10.86 -9.64
N VAL A 197 -1.22 10.84 -9.45
CA VAL A 197 -0.26 10.99 -10.55
C VAL A 197 -0.37 9.83 -11.53
N HIS A 198 -0.43 8.59 -11.03
CA HIS A 198 -0.50 7.41 -11.89
C HIS A 198 -1.72 7.39 -12.80
N PHE A 199 -2.86 7.90 -12.31
CA PHE A 199 -4.10 7.94 -13.08
C PHE A 199 -4.16 9.09 -14.09
N LYS A 200 -3.34 10.14 -13.93
CA LYS A 200 -3.32 11.29 -14.85
C LYS A 200 -2.45 11.04 -16.09
N GLU A 201 -1.56 10.06 -16.02
CA GLU A 201 -0.66 9.67 -17.11
C GLU A 201 -1.28 8.65 -18.08
N GLN A 202 -2.52 8.23 -17.85
CA GLN A 202 -3.31 7.34 -18.72
C GLN A 202 -4.54 8.06 -19.30
#